data_AF-C6SY91-F1
#
_entry.id   AF-C6SY91-F1
#
_cell.length_a   1.000
_cell.length_b   1.000
_cell.length_c   1.000
_cell.angle_alpha   90.00
_cell.angle_beta   90.00
_cell.angle_gamma   90.00
#
_symmetry.space_group_name_H-M   'P 1'
#
loop_
_entity.id
_entity.type
_entity.pdbx_description
1 polymer ?
#
loop_
_entity_poly.entity_id
_entity_poly.type
_entity_poly.pdbx_seq_one_letter_code
_entity_poly.pdbx_strand_id
1 'polypeptide(L)'
;MHPIFENFRVVTLKALLTSAASTYQLTALGELLYQCHHSYGTCGLGSDGTDRLVNSVQELQHSAASKAEGGTLYGAKITGGGSGGTVCVVGRNCLKSSEHIFEVQHRYKKATGYLPFIFEGSSPGAGKFGYLKIRRRATPKKANAIKDDGALTSEKLTLARMMVQSR
;
A
#
# COMPACT_ATOMS: atom_id res chain seq x y z
N MET A 1 -2.23 -20.61 -11.10
CA MET A 1 -1.02 -20.66 -10.24
C MET A 1 -0.72 -19.27 -9.70
N HIS A 2 -1.12 -18.96 -8.46
CA HIS A 2 -1.05 -17.60 -7.90
C HIS A 2 0.39 -17.02 -7.77
N PRO A 3 1.38 -17.72 -7.20
CA PRO A 3 2.68 -17.12 -6.88
C PRO A 3 3.49 -16.62 -8.09
N ILE A 4 3.44 -17.33 -9.22
CA ILE A 4 4.16 -16.91 -10.44
C ILE A 4 3.58 -15.61 -11.00
N PHE A 5 2.26 -15.52 -11.12
CA PHE A 5 1.62 -14.31 -11.64
C PHE A 5 1.72 -13.13 -10.66
N GLU A 6 1.70 -13.39 -9.35
CA GLU A 6 1.92 -12.34 -8.35
C GLU A 6 3.34 -11.78 -8.43
N ASN A 7 4.36 -12.63 -8.63
CA ASN A 7 5.74 -12.17 -8.85
C ASN A 7 5.83 -11.25 -10.07
N PHE A 8 5.24 -11.66 -11.20
CA PHE A 8 5.19 -10.80 -12.39
C PHE A 8 4.55 -9.44 -12.08
N ARG A 9 3.37 -9.42 -11.43
CA ARG A 9 2.68 -8.17 -11.06
C ARG A 9 3.52 -7.30 -10.13
N VAL A 10 4.25 -7.88 -9.17
CA VAL A 10 5.15 -7.14 -8.27
C VAL A 10 6.29 -6.48 -9.05
N VAL A 11 6.92 -7.19 -9.98
CA VAL A 11 7.98 -6.64 -10.82
C VAL A 11 7.45 -5.51 -11.71
N THR A 12 6.28 -5.69 -12.33
CA THR A 12 5.62 -4.64 -13.14
C THR A 12 5.24 -3.43 -12.29
N LEU A 13 4.68 -3.65 -11.10
CA LEU A 13 4.31 -2.59 -10.17
C LEU A 13 5.53 -1.78 -9.73
N LYS A 14 6.66 -2.44 -9.46
CA LYS A 14 7.93 -1.77 -9.18
C LYS A 14 8.37 -0.88 -10.35
N ALA A 15 8.34 -1.39 -11.58
CA ALA A 15 8.72 -0.62 -12.77
C ALA A 15 7.82 0.62 -12.97
N LEU A 16 6.50 0.47 -12.76
CA LEU A 16 5.54 1.57 -12.84
C LEU A 16 5.76 2.62 -11.75
N LEU A 17 6.07 2.21 -10.51
CA LEU A 17 6.38 3.14 -9.41
C LEU A 17 7.64 3.97 -9.68
N THR A 18 8.60 3.46 -10.46
CA THR A 18 9.81 4.18 -10.85
C THR A 18 9.69 4.97 -12.15
N SER A 19 8.57 4.85 -12.86
CA SER A 19 8.33 5.54 -14.13
C SER A 19 7.82 6.97 -13.93
N ALA A 20 7.81 7.78 -14.99
CA ALA A 20 7.30 9.14 -14.93
C ALA A 20 5.81 9.16 -14.52
N ALA A 21 5.47 10.03 -13.58
CA ALA A 21 4.11 10.16 -13.08
C ALA A 21 3.15 10.58 -14.20
N SER A 22 2.08 9.82 -14.39
CA SER A 22 1.03 10.09 -15.37
C SER A 22 -0.28 9.41 -14.98
N THR A 23 -1.39 9.85 -15.55
CA THR A 23 -2.69 9.18 -15.34
C THR A 23 -2.65 7.72 -15.83
N TYR A 24 -1.96 7.45 -16.93
CA TYR A 24 -1.78 6.08 -17.44
C TYR A 24 -1.01 5.21 -16.44
N GLN A 25 0.05 5.74 -15.84
CA GLN A 25 0.82 5.06 -14.81
C GLN A 25 -0.04 4.72 -13.57
N LEU A 26 -0.86 5.66 -13.09
CA LEU A 26 -1.77 5.44 -11.97
C LEU A 26 -2.84 4.40 -12.29
N THR A 27 -3.45 4.46 -13.48
CA THR A 27 -4.42 3.46 -13.95
C THR A 27 -3.78 2.08 -14.03
N ALA A 28 -2.60 1.95 -14.64
CA ALA A 28 -1.90 0.67 -14.74
C ALA A 28 -1.53 0.10 -13.36
N LEU A 29 -1.08 0.95 -12.42
CA LEU A 29 -0.86 0.54 -11.03
C LEU A 29 -2.15 0.01 -10.40
N GLY A 30 -3.24 0.74 -10.58
CA GLY A 30 -4.55 0.39 -10.04
C GLY A 30 -5.07 -0.95 -10.53
N GLU A 31 -5.00 -1.20 -11.85
CA GLU A 31 -5.38 -2.47 -12.47
C GLU A 31 -4.56 -3.64 -11.92
N LEU A 32 -3.24 -3.45 -11.74
CA LEU A 32 -2.39 -4.47 -11.11
C LEU A 32 -2.84 -4.78 -9.68
N LEU A 33 -3.26 -3.78 -8.90
CA LEU A 33 -3.77 -4.02 -7.54
C LEU A 33 -5.05 -4.85 -7.56
N TYR A 34 -6.01 -4.53 -8.43
CA TYR A 34 -7.23 -5.33 -8.56
C TYR A 34 -6.94 -6.77 -8.98
N GLN A 35 -6.02 -6.96 -9.94
CA GLN A 35 -5.58 -8.31 -10.34
C GLN A 35 -4.90 -9.07 -9.19
N CYS A 36 -4.06 -8.40 -8.40
CA CYS A 36 -3.46 -8.99 -7.19
C CYS A 36 -4.56 -9.42 -6.19
N HIS A 37 -5.54 -8.56 -5.93
CA HIS A 37 -6.63 -8.85 -5.00
C HIS A 37 -7.47 -10.04 -5.46
N HIS A 38 -7.89 -10.07 -6.72
CA HIS A 38 -8.63 -11.18 -7.29
C HIS A 38 -7.83 -12.48 -7.21
N SER A 39 -6.53 -12.42 -7.55
CA SER A 39 -5.65 -13.57 -7.46
C SER A 39 -5.51 -14.09 -6.01
N TYR A 40 -5.47 -13.20 -5.01
CA TYR A 40 -5.51 -13.55 -3.58
C TYR A 40 -6.82 -14.26 -3.20
N GLY A 41 -7.96 -13.78 -3.71
CA GLY A 41 -9.25 -14.43 -3.51
C GLY A 41 -9.27 -15.87 -4.08
N THR A 42 -8.78 -16.05 -5.31
CA THR A 42 -8.77 -17.38 -5.96
C THR A 42 -7.89 -18.43 -5.26
N CYS A 43 -6.94 -18.02 -4.42
CA CYS A 43 -6.15 -18.95 -3.60
C CYS A 43 -6.69 -19.13 -2.17
N GLY A 44 -7.92 -18.68 -1.90
CA GLY A 44 -8.60 -18.86 -0.61
C GLY A 44 -8.16 -17.88 0.47
N LEU A 45 -7.47 -16.79 0.11
CA LEU A 45 -6.97 -15.77 1.03
C LEU A 45 -7.79 -14.47 1.04
N GLY A 46 -8.91 -14.44 0.30
CA GLY A 46 -9.85 -13.31 0.28
C GLY A 46 -10.72 -13.22 1.54
N SER A 47 -11.53 -12.16 1.65
CA SER A 47 -12.53 -12.02 2.71
C SER A 47 -13.63 -11.04 2.31
N ASP A 48 -14.88 -11.28 2.72
CA ASP A 48 -16.01 -10.38 2.43
C ASP A 48 -15.73 -8.93 2.89
N GLY A 49 -15.05 -8.75 4.04
CA GLY A 49 -14.67 -7.43 4.53
C GLY A 49 -13.72 -6.69 3.59
N THR A 50 -12.63 -7.33 3.16
CA THR A 50 -11.68 -6.70 2.22
C THR A 50 -12.28 -6.50 0.84
N ASP A 51 -13.12 -7.43 0.38
CA ASP A 51 -13.75 -7.38 -0.93
C ASP A 51 -14.74 -6.21 -1.00
N ARG A 52 -15.52 -5.97 0.06
CA ARG A 52 -16.40 -4.78 0.16
C ARG A 52 -15.63 -3.46 0.06
N LEU A 53 -14.48 -3.37 0.70
CA LEU A 53 -13.63 -2.18 0.65
C LEU A 53 -13.07 -1.96 -0.77
N VAL A 54 -12.53 -3.01 -1.40
CA VAL A 54 -12.00 -2.93 -2.77
C VAL A 54 -13.10 -2.57 -3.77
N ASN A 55 -14.29 -3.18 -3.65
CA ASN A 55 -15.44 -2.86 -4.50
C ASN A 55 -15.90 -1.41 -4.31
N SER A 56 -15.96 -0.90 -3.07
CA SER A 56 -16.32 0.49 -2.80
C SER A 56 -15.33 1.49 -3.42
N VAL A 57 -14.03 1.17 -3.41
CA VAL A 57 -13.00 1.97 -4.09
C VAL A 57 -13.24 1.97 -5.61
N GLN A 58 -13.52 0.80 -6.19
CA GLN A 58 -13.76 0.66 -7.62
C GLN A 58 -15.02 1.41 -8.08
N GLU A 59 -16.10 1.35 -7.31
CA GLU A 59 -17.31 2.13 -7.56
C GLU A 59 -17.03 3.64 -7.58
N LEU A 60 -16.28 4.15 -6.59
CA LEU A 60 -15.94 5.57 -6.49
C LEU A 60 -14.96 6.01 -7.58
N GLN A 61 -13.99 5.16 -7.94
CA GLN A 61 -13.10 5.38 -9.07
C GLN A 61 -13.88 5.64 -10.36
N HIS A 62 -14.94 4.87 -10.62
CA HIS A 62 -15.76 4.98 -11.84
C HIS A 62 -16.93 5.96 -11.75
N SER A 63 -17.14 6.59 -10.60
CA SER A 63 -18.21 7.58 -10.39
C SER A 63 -18.06 8.81 -11.29
N ALA A 64 -19.18 9.48 -11.58
CA ALA A 64 -19.18 10.73 -12.35
C ALA A 64 -18.32 11.83 -11.67
N ALA A 65 -18.36 11.91 -10.34
CA ALA A 65 -17.56 12.84 -9.55
C ALA A 65 -16.04 12.59 -9.73
N SER A 66 -15.60 11.32 -9.72
CA SER A 66 -14.20 10.98 -9.99
C SER A 66 -13.81 11.35 -11.42
N LYS A 67 -14.67 11.09 -12.42
CA LYS A 67 -14.40 11.43 -13.83
C LYS A 67 -14.30 12.93 -14.07
N ALA A 68 -15.18 13.73 -13.46
CA ALA A 68 -15.17 15.20 -13.59
C ALA A 68 -13.84 15.81 -13.13
N GLU A 69 -13.16 15.17 -12.17
CA GLU A 69 -11.89 15.61 -11.61
C GLU A 69 -10.66 15.06 -12.36
N GLY A 70 -10.85 14.27 -13.42
CA GLY A 70 -9.76 13.58 -14.13
C GLY A 70 -9.26 12.31 -13.43
N GLY A 71 -10.07 11.72 -12.55
CA GLY A 71 -9.80 10.50 -11.78
C GLY A 71 -9.34 10.80 -10.36
N THR A 72 -9.71 9.99 -9.36
CA THR A 72 -9.34 10.24 -7.95
C THR A 72 -8.66 9.03 -7.35
N LEU A 73 -9.38 7.92 -7.27
CA LEU A 73 -8.89 6.60 -6.91
C LEU A 73 -8.62 5.79 -8.19
N TYR A 74 -7.62 4.91 -8.15
CA TYR A 74 -7.20 4.13 -9.31
C TYR A 74 -7.18 2.63 -9.06
N GLY A 75 -6.98 2.19 -7.81
CA GLY A 75 -7.09 0.77 -7.48
C GLY A 75 -6.89 0.47 -6.02
N ALA A 76 -7.25 -0.75 -5.63
CA ALA A 76 -7.08 -1.24 -4.26
C ALA A 76 -6.79 -2.73 -4.21
N LYS A 77 -6.13 -3.19 -3.14
CA LYS A 77 -5.96 -4.61 -2.84
C LYS A 77 -5.80 -4.91 -1.36
N ILE A 78 -6.16 -6.13 -0.96
CA ILE A 78 -5.77 -6.73 0.32
C ILE A 78 -4.24 -6.78 0.50
N THR A 79 -3.78 -6.59 1.73
CA THR A 79 -2.37 -6.63 2.14
C THR A 79 -2.20 -7.44 3.44
N GLY A 80 -1.04 -8.08 3.60
CA GLY A 80 -0.77 -8.99 4.72
C GLY A 80 -1.06 -10.45 4.37
N GLY A 81 -1.40 -11.25 5.38
CA GLY A 81 -1.60 -12.70 5.23
C GLY A 81 -2.92 -13.12 4.57
N GLY A 82 -3.88 -12.22 4.42
CA GLY A 82 -5.22 -12.52 3.90
C GLY A 82 -6.26 -12.81 5.00
N SER A 83 -7.45 -13.26 4.59
CA SER A 83 -8.59 -13.58 5.48
C SER A 83 -9.12 -12.42 6.32
N GLY A 84 -8.98 -11.19 5.82
CA GLY A 84 -9.35 -9.95 6.51
C GLY A 84 -8.18 -8.98 6.58
N GLY A 85 -8.23 -8.06 7.54
CA GLY A 85 -7.15 -7.11 7.78
C GLY A 85 -7.17 -5.97 6.76
N THR A 86 -6.04 -5.64 6.16
CA THR A 86 -5.86 -4.29 5.59
C THR A 86 -5.95 -4.25 4.08
N VAL A 87 -6.73 -3.31 3.53
CA VAL A 87 -6.76 -2.97 2.11
C VAL A 87 -5.90 -1.73 1.85
N CYS A 88 -4.94 -1.81 0.93
CA CYS A 88 -4.20 -0.66 0.40
C CYS A 88 -4.95 -0.08 -0.79
N VAL A 89 -5.14 1.24 -0.79
CA VAL A 89 -5.71 2.00 -1.92
C VAL A 89 -4.64 2.88 -2.57
N VAL A 90 -4.72 3.09 -3.88
CA VAL A 90 -3.93 4.06 -4.64
C VAL A 90 -4.85 5.12 -5.23
N GLY A 91 -4.49 6.38 -4.99
CA GLY A 91 -5.20 7.57 -5.50
C GLY A 91 -4.23 8.70 -5.82
N ARG A 92 -4.74 9.74 -6.51
CA ARG A 92 -4.02 11.01 -6.65
C ARG A 92 -3.87 11.67 -5.30
N ASN A 93 -2.73 12.34 -5.07
CA ASN A 93 -2.53 13.16 -3.88
C ASN A 93 -3.29 14.49 -4.00
N CYS A 94 -4.60 14.45 -3.78
CA CYS A 94 -5.48 15.62 -3.78
C CYS A 94 -6.62 15.44 -2.77
N LEU A 95 -7.23 16.56 -2.36
CA LEU A 95 -8.30 16.58 -1.37
C LEU A 95 -9.48 15.66 -1.74
N LYS A 96 -9.85 15.64 -3.03
CA LYS A 96 -10.95 14.80 -3.52
C LYS A 96 -10.70 13.31 -3.32
N SER A 97 -9.46 12.84 -3.48
CA SER A 97 -9.12 11.45 -3.19
C SER A 97 -9.33 11.14 -1.71
N SER A 98 -8.92 12.02 -0.80
CA SER A 98 -9.14 11.86 0.63
C SER A 98 -10.63 11.82 0.98
N GLU A 99 -11.44 12.71 0.40
CA GLU A 99 -12.90 12.70 0.53
C GLU A 99 -13.51 11.35 0.11
N HIS A 100 -13.11 10.82 -1.05
CA HIS A 100 -13.59 9.52 -1.51
C HIS A 100 -13.15 8.37 -0.59
N ILE A 101 -11.97 8.43 0.02
CA ILE A 101 -11.59 7.39 0.99
C ILE A 101 -12.41 7.49 2.28
N PHE A 102 -12.71 8.69 2.77
CA PHE A 102 -13.66 8.84 3.88
C PHE A 102 -15.05 8.31 3.52
N GLU A 103 -15.46 8.47 2.27
CA GLU A 103 -16.69 7.87 1.77
C GLU A 103 -16.63 6.33 1.79
N VAL A 104 -15.54 5.70 1.33
CA VAL A 104 -15.32 4.25 1.45
C VAL A 104 -15.45 3.79 2.92
N GLN A 105 -14.77 4.50 3.84
CA GLN A 105 -14.79 4.20 5.26
C GLN A 105 -16.22 4.28 5.83
N HIS A 106 -16.98 5.31 5.45
CA HIS A 106 -18.36 5.49 5.89
C HIS A 106 -19.31 4.45 5.31
N ARG A 107 -19.17 4.11 4.02
CA ARG A 107 -19.92 3.03 3.35
C ARG A 107 -19.69 1.70 4.07
N TYR A 108 -18.43 1.39 4.42
CA TYR A 108 -18.09 0.19 5.16
C TYR A 108 -18.72 0.16 6.56
N LYS A 109 -18.64 1.27 7.31
CA LYS A 109 -19.29 1.40 8.62
C LYS A 109 -20.80 1.20 8.53
N LYS A 110 -21.45 1.81 7.53
CA LYS A 110 -22.89 1.68 7.33
C LYS A 110 -23.29 0.22 7.06
N ALA A 111 -22.48 -0.52 6.30
CA ALA A 111 -22.76 -1.91 5.95
C ALA A 111 -22.45 -2.91 7.07
N THR A 112 -21.47 -2.64 7.94
CA THR A 112 -20.92 -3.63 8.88
C THR A 112 -21.00 -3.22 10.35
N GLY A 113 -21.31 -1.97 10.65
CA GLY A 113 -21.23 -1.38 11.99
C GLY A 113 -19.80 -1.05 12.46
N TYR A 114 -18.77 -1.49 11.72
CA TYR A 114 -17.37 -1.27 12.06
C TYR A 114 -16.78 -0.09 11.28
N LEU A 115 -16.15 0.87 11.96
CA LEU A 115 -15.42 1.96 11.32
C LEU A 115 -13.95 1.54 11.13
N PRO A 116 -13.50 1.27 9.90
CA PRO A 116 -12.11 0.93 9.64
C PRO A 116 -11.15 2.04 10.06
N PHE A 117 -9.96 1.69 10.54
CA PHE A 117 -8.90 2.67 10.71
C PHE A 117 -8.28 3.03 9.37
N ILE A 118 -7.95 4.31 9.19
CA ILE A 118 -7.26 4.85 8.02
C ILE A 118 -5.82 5.16 8.42
N PHE A 119 -4.85 4.53 7.75
CA PHE A 119 -3.44 4.94 7.83
C PHE A 119 -3.07 5.73 6.58
N GLU A 120 -2.26 6.79 6.73
CA GLU A 120 -1.73 7.57 5.61
C GLU A 120 -0.23 7.85 5.81
N GLY A 121 0.50 7.93 4.70
CA GLY A 121 1.92 8.30 4.69
C GLY A 121 2.87 7.13 4.89
N SER A 122 4.15 7.46 5.08
CA SER A 122 5.22 6.51 5.37
C SER A 122 6.00 6.96 6.60
N SER A 123 6.45 6.00 7.40
CA SER A 123 7.25 6.25 8.60
C SER A 123 8.69 5.74 8.42
N PRO A 124 9.65 6.30 9.17
CA PRO A 124 10.98 5.71 9.24
C PRO A 124 10.97 4.27 9.75
N GLY A 125 11.86 3.44 9.20
CA GLY A 125 12.11 2.10 9.73
C GLY A 125 12.93 2.12 11.03
N ALA A 126 12.99 0.98 11.71
CA ALA A 126 13.68 0.81 13.00
C ALA A 126 15.13 1.32 13.00
N GLY A 127 15.85 1.18 11.89
CA GLY A 127 17.24 1.63 11.76
C GLY A 127 17.45 3.14 11.95
N LYS A 128 16.43 3.98 11.74
CA LYS A 128 16.56 5.43 11.97
C LYS A 128 16.74 5.79 13.45
N PHE A 129 16.28 4.93 14.35
CA PHE A 129 16.28 5.20 15.79
C PHE A 129 17.52 4.67 16.52
N GLY A 130 18.50 4.13 15.79
CA GLY A 130 19.67 3.47 16.35
C GLY A 130 19.38 2.05 16.82
N TYR A 131 20.39 1.38 17.38
CA TYR A 131 20.26 0.01 17.89
C TYR A 131 21.22 -0.24 19.06
N LEU A 132 20.84 -1.16 19.95
CA LEU A 132 21.74 -1.67 20.98
C LEU A 132 22.63 -2.75 20.37
N LYS A 133 23.94 -2.54 20.38
CA LYS A 133 24.92 -3.53 19.90
C LYS A 133 25.35 -4.40 21.08
N ILE A 134 24.85 -5.64 21.13
CA ILE A 134 25.33 -6.63 22.10
C ILE A 134 26.76 -7.03 21.71
N ARG A 135 27.73 -6.73 22.57
CA ARG A 135 29.12 -7.17 22.41
C ARG A 135 29.38 -8.31 23.38
N ARG A 136 29.85 -9.44 22.86
CA ARG A 136 30.45 -10.48 23.71
C ARG A 136 31.66 -9.87 24.41
N ARG A 137 31.81 -10.08 25.72
CA ARG A 137 32.99 -9.62 26.48
C ARG A 137 34.25 -10.18 25.80
N ALA A 138 35.10 -9.30 25.30
CA ALA A 138 36.36 -9.70 24.68
C ALA A 138 37.40 -10.04 25.76
N THR A 139 38.13 -11.13 25.58
CA THR A 139 39.44 -11.31 26.22
C THR A 139 40.44 -10.37 25.53
N PRO A 140 41.36 -9.72 26.27
CA PRO A 140 42.10 -8.57 25.76
C PRO A 140 43.12 -8.98 24.68
N LYS A 141 43.02 -8.40 23.48
CA LYS A 141 44.12 -8.33 22.49
C LYS A 141 44.11 -6.99 21.75
N LYS A 142 45.32 -6.48 21.49
CA LYS A 142 45.67 -5.11 21.03
C LYS A 142 45.04 -4.71 19.69
N ALA A 143 44.75 -3.42 19.59
CA ALA A 143 43.96 -2.76 18.55
C ALA A 143 44.68 -2.55 17.20
N ASN A 144 43.89 -2.39 16.13
CA ASN A 144 44.02 -1.28 15.18
C ASN A 144 42.74 -1.08 14.35
N ALA A 145 42.48 0.17 13.97
CA ALA A 145 41.24 0.73 13.43
C ALA A 145 41.17 0.74 11.89
N ILE A 146 39.98 1.00 11.30
CA ILE A 146 39.66 2.06 10.32
C ILE A 146 38.16 1.99 9.92
N LYS A 147 37.65 3.15 9.48
CA LYS A 147 36.26 3.66 9.43
C LYS A 147 35.41 3.18 8.24
N ASP A 148 34.10 3.36 8.44
CA ASP A 148 32.95 3.17 7.55
C ASP A 148 32.54 4.54 6.94
N ASP A 149 31.80 4.58 5.83
CA ASP A 149 30.92 5.72 5.47
C ASP A 149 30.01 5.43 4.25
N GLY A 150 28.74 5.84 4.34
CA GLY A 150 27.92 6.28 3.19
C GLY A 150 26.52 5.68 3.05
N ALA A 151 25.48 6.41 3.47
CA ALA A 151 24.06 6.13 3.15
C ALA A 151 23.51 7.18 2.16
N LEU A 152 22.83 6.71 1.11
CA LEU A 152 22.19 7.50 0.06
C LEU A 152 20.71 7.77 0.40
N THR A 153 20.29 9.02 0.24
CA THR A 153 18.90 9.51 0.37
C THR A 153 18.08 9.20 -0.88
N SER A 154 16.81 8.79 -0.71
CA SER A 154 15.82 8.67 -1.79
C SER A 154 14.61 9.55 -1.47
N GLU A 155 14.27 10.41 -2.43
CA GLU A 155 13.10 11.28 -2.47
C GLU A 155 11.78 10.51 -2.40
N LYS A 156 10.79 11.17 -1.78
CA LYS A 156 9.44 10.66 -1.55
C LYS A 156 8.64 10.61 -2.85
N LEU A 157 8.33 9.41 -3.31
CA LEU A 157 7.14 9.17 -4.11
C LEU A 157 5.93 9.28 -3.17
N THR A 158 5.11 10.33 -3.33
CA THR A 158 3.85 10.46 -2.59
C THR A 158 2.83 9.49 -3.15
N LEU A 159 2.95 8.23 -2.73
CA LEU A 159 1.93 7.21 -2.92
C LEU A 159 0.92 7.40 -1.79
N ALA A 160 -0.25 7.96 -2.09
CA ALA A 160 -1.36 8.00 -1.14
C ALA A 160 -1.77 6.55 -0.88
N ARG A 161 -1.20 5.95 0.18
CA ARG A 161 -1.53 4.63 0.70
C ARG A 161 -2.50 4.84 1.85
N MET A 162 -3.79 4.86 1.55
CA MET A 162 -4.79 4.67 2.59
C MET A 162 -4.96 3.18 2.82
N MET A 163 -4.55 2.75 4.01
CA MET A 163 -4.77 1.39 4.48
C MET A 163 -6.06 1.39 5.29
N VAL A 164 -7.02 0.57 4.87
CA VAL A 164 -8.33 0.43 5.52
C VAL A 164 -8.39 -0.97 6.14
N GLN A 165 -8.37 -1.04 7.47
CA GLN A 165 -8.40 -2.33 8.19
C GLN A 165 -9.85 -2.83 8.32
N SER A 166 -10.18 -4.01 7.81
CA SER A 166 -11.38 -4.79 8.11
C SER A 166 -11.13 -5.73 9.29
N ARG A 167 -12.19 -6.12 10.00
CA ARG A 167 -12.14 -7.27 10.91
C ARG A 167 -11.98 -8.57 10.14
#